data_AF-K9H3L8-F1
#
_entry.id   AF-K9H3L8-F1
#
_cell.length_a   1.000
_cell.length_b   1.000
_cell.length_c   1.000
_cell.angle_alpha   90.00
_cell.angle_beta   90.00
_cell.angle_gamma   90.00
#
_symmetry.space_group_name_H-M   'P 1'
#
loop_
_entity.id
_entity.type
_entity.pdbx_description
1 polymer ?
#
loop_
_entity_poly.entity_id
_entity_poly.type
_entity_poly.pdbx_seq_one_letter_code
_entity_poly.pdbx_strand_id
1 'polypeptide(L)'
;MRRRLVPVIAVAVLFLLAAPVGAAEDPEALAACGTEFDRCTARCELSYREDAAARAGCQAACAADRAVCEAKAGYEAAKPWVAEQFRNMQRFFEGFSEKGGQGPQSPSPGDPDFTPLPEPEPEREAGPDDPDAPYKDI
;
A
#
# COMPACT_ATOMS: atom_id res chain seq x y z
N MET A 1 -4.91 35.17 1.58
CA MET A 1 -4.26 34.00 2.21
C MET A 1 -3.82 32.88 1.23
N ARG A 2 -4.23 32.87 -0.05
CA ARG A 2 -3.90 31.79 -1.01
C ARG A 2 -2.44 31.73 -1.53
N ARG A 3 -1.61 32.77 -1.32
CA ARG A 3 -0.24 32.86 -1.86
C ARG A 3 0.83 32.12 -1.04
N ARG A 4 0.54 31.64 0.17
CA ARG A 4 1.52 30.91 1.02
C ARG A 4 1.43 29.38 0.94
N LEU A 5 0.38 28.84 0.30
CA LEU A 5 0.19 27.39 0.16
C LEU A 5 1.02 26.78 -0.98
N VAL A 6 1.25 27.53 -2.06
CA VAL A 6 2.01 27.09 -3.23
C VAL A 6 3.43 26.60 -2.90
N PRO A 7 4.26 27.31 -2.11
CA PRO A 7 5.62 26.84 -1.80
C PRO A 7 5.63 25.60 -0.89
N VAL A 8 4.65 25.46 0.00
CA VAL A 8 4.56 24.31 0.91
C VAL A 8 4.20 23.03 0.15
N ILE A 9 3.25 23.13 -0.78
CA ILE A 9 2.88 22.00 -1.65
C ILE A 9 4.05 21.64 -2.57
N ALA A 10 4.74 22.63 -3.13
CA ALA A 10 5.91 22.37 -3.99
C ALA A 10 7.05 21.66 -3.25
N VAL A 11 7.34 22.05 -2.00
CA VAL A 11 8.36 21.39 -1.18
C VAL A 11 7.93 19.99 -0.76
N ALA A 12 6.65 19.78 -0.41
CA ALA A 12 6.13 18.46 -0.05
C ALA A 12 6.16 17.49 -1.24
N VAL A 13 5.80 17.94 -2.44
CA VAL A 13 5.89 17.14 -3.68
C VAL A 13 7.36 16.83 -4.02
N LEU A 14 8.26 17.80 -3.85
CA LEU A 14 9.70 17.59 -4.06
C LEU A 14 10.29 16.57 -3.08
N PHE A 15 9.86 16.59 -1.82
CA PHE A 15 10.28 15.62 -0.80
C PHE A 15 9.74 14.21 -1.07
N LEU A 16 8.50 14.09 -1.56
CA LEU A 16 7.91 12.81 -1.96
C LEU A 16 8.62 12.19 -3.18
N LEU A 17 9.13 13.00 -4.10
CA LEU A 17 9.90 12.54 -5.27
C LEU A 17 11.34 12.13 -4.94
N ALA A 18 11.88 12.56 -3.79
CA ALA A 18 13.27 12.33 -3.40
C ALA A 18 13.46 11.17 -2.41
N ALA A 19 12.38 10.45 -2.04
CA ALA A 19 12.53 9.24 -1.25
C ALA A 19 13.29 8.21 -2.10
N PRO A 20 14.48 7.73 -1.66
CA PRO A 20 15.10 6.61 -2.33
C PRO A 20 14.13 5.44 -2.14
N VAL A 21 13.59 4.93 -3.24
CA VAL A 21 13.01 3.58 -3.28
C VAL A 21 14.18 2.63 -3.01
N GLY A 22 14.50 2.49 -1.73
CA GLY A 22 15.51 1.61 -1.20
C GLY A 22 14.86 0.32 -0.73
N ALA A 23 14.08 -0.32 -1.60
CA ALA A 23 13.98 -1.76 -1.51
C ALA A 23 15.33 -2.28 -1.98
N ALA A 24 15.97 -3.18 -1.25
CA ALA A 24 17.21 -3.81 -1.70
C ALA A 24 16.88 -4.75 -2.87
N GLU A 25 16.65 -4.20 -4.05
CA GLU A 25 16.30 -4.96 -5.24
C GLU A 25 17.44 -5.94 -5.53
N ASP A 26 17.16 -7.24 -5.55
CA ASP A 26 18.16 -8.24 -5.93
C ASP A 26 18.36 -8.14 -7.46
N PRO A 27 19.50 -7.59 -7.93
CA PRO A 27 19.69 -7.31 -9.35
C PRO A 27 19.81 -8.60 -10.17
N GLU A 28 20.25 -9.71 -9.57
CA GLU A 28 20.30 -11.02 -10.21
C GLU A 28 18.90 -11.59 -10.40
N ALA A 29 18.03 -11.49 -9.39
CA ALA A 29 16.64 -11.93 -9.49
C ALA A 29 15.87 -11.14 -10.57
N LEU A 30 16.07 -9.82 -10.63
CA LEU A 30 15.45 -8.97 -11.66
C LEU A 30 15.99 -9.31 -13.07
N ALA A 31 17.30 -9.56 -13.20
CA ALA A 31 17.89 -9.99 -14.47
C ALA A 31 17.36 -11.36 -14.94
N ALA A 32 17.12 -12.29 -14.00
CA ALA A 32 16.50 -13.58 -14.29
C ALA A 32 15.06 -13.41 -14.80
N CYS A 33 14.26 -12.53 -14.18
CA CYS A 33 12.91 -12.20 -14.65
C CYS A 33 12.91 -11.64 -16.08
N GLY A 34 13.86 -10.76 -16.39
CA GLY A 34 14.03 -10.23 -17.75
C GLY A 34 14.39 -11.31 -18.78
N THR A 35 15.28 -12.24 -18.41
CA THR A 35 15.68 -13.35 -19.29
C THR A 35 14.51 -14.28 -19.61
N GLU A 36 13.66 -14.60 -18.63
CA GLU A 36 12.48 -15.43 -18.88
C GLU A 36 11.42 -14.69 -19.71
N PHE A 37 11.26 -13.39 -19.53
CA PHE A 37 10.42 -12.56 -20.38
C PHE A 37 10.87 -12.59 -21.84
N ASP A 38 12.17 -12.41 -22.10
CA ASP A 38 12.74 -12.44 -23.45
C ASP A 38 12.54 -13.82 -24.10
N ARG A 39 12.74 -14.91 -23.34
CA ARG A 39 12.47 -16.27 -23.81
C ARG A 39 10.98 -16.47 -24.13
N CYS A 40 10.09 -15.97 -23.28
CA CYS A 40 8.64 -16.08 -23.47
C CYS A 40 8.19 -15.35 -24.73
N THR A 41 8.61 -14.09 -24.90
CA THR A 41 8.27 -13.27 -26.07
C THR A 41 8.82 -13.85 -27.36
N ALA A 42 10.07 -14.33 -27.37
CA ALA A 42 10.65 -15.03 -28.52
C ALA A 42 9.82 -16.28 -28.91
N ARG A 43 9.30 -17.02 -27.93
CA ARG A 43 8.41 -18.16 -28.18
C ARG A 43 7.07 -17.71 -28.78
N CYS A 44 6.49 -16.61 -28.30
CA CYS A 44 5.27 -16.05 -28.88
C CYS A 44 5.45 -15.68 -30.37
N GLU A 45 6.56 -15.03 -30.72
CA GLU A 45 6.88 -14.67 -32.11
C GLU A 45 7.00 -15.92 -33.01
N LEU A 46 7.59 -17.00 -32.49
CA LEU A 46 7.71 -18.26 -33.24
C LEU A 46 6.38 -19.01 -33.38
N SER A 47 5.55 -19.03 -32.34
CA SER A 47 4.27 -19.74 -32.32
C SER A 47 3.16 -19.02 -33.09
N TYR A 48 3.18 -17.69 -33.12
CA TYR A 48 2.10 -16.86 -33.67
C TYR A 48 2.62 -15.91 -34.78
N ARG A 49 3.27 -16.47 -35.80
CA ARG A 49 3.89 -15.69 -36.90
C ARG A 49 2.91 -14.95 -37.80
N GLU A 50 1.74 -15.54 -38.05
CA GLU A 50 0.73 -14.97 -38.95
C GLU A 50 -0.51 -14.43 -38.20
N ASP A 51 -0.58 -14.66 -36.89
CA ASP A 51 -1.70 -14.24 -36.04
C ASP A 51 -1.25 -13.17 -35.04
N ALA A 52 -1.45 -11.91 -35.43
CA ALA A 52 -1.07 -10.77 -34.61
C ALA A 52 -1.88 -10.69 -33.30
N ALA A 53 -3.14 -11.10 -33.30
CA ALA A 53 -3.99 -11.05 -32.12
C ALA A 53 -3.56 -12.09 -31.08
N ALA A 54 -3.31 -13.33 -31.53
CA ALA A 54 -2.79 -14.38 -30.66
C ALA A 54 -1.39 -14.05 -30.13
N ARG A 55 -0.53 -13.45 -30.96
CA ARG A 55 0.79 -12.96 -30.53
C ARG A 55 0.69 -11.90 -29.46
N ALA A 56 -0.17 -10.90 -29.64
CA ALA A 56 -0.38 -9.84 -28.66
C ALA A 56 -0.88 -10.40 -27.32
N GLY A 57 -1.84 -11.33 -27.35
CA GLY A 57 -2.32 -12.02 -26.14
C GLY A 57 -1.22 -12.81 -25.44
N CYS A 58 -0.39 -13.54 -26.19
CA CYS A 58 0.76 -14.27 -25.66
C CYS A 58 1.79 -13.31 -25.01
N GLN A 59 2.12 -12.20 -25.66
CA GLN A 59 3.05 -11.20 -25.14
C GLN A 59 2.51 -10.50 -23.88
N ALA A 60 1.21 -10.24 -23.82
CA ALA A 60 0.56 -9.70 -22.62
C ALA A 60 0.70 -10.65 -21.42
N ALA A 61 0.52 -11.96 -21.66
CA ALA A 61 0.75 -12.97 -20.62
C ALA A 61 2.22 -12.98 -20.16
N CYS A 62 3.19 -12.93 -21.08
CA CYS A 62 4.62 -12.83 -20.72
C CYS A 62 4.91 -11.60 -19.85
N ALA A 63 4.31 -10.45 -20.17
CA ALA A 63 4.48 -9.23 -19.39
C ALA A 63 3.88 -9.35 -17.99
N ALA A 64 2.72 -10.01 -17.85
CA ALA A 64 2.13 -10.30 -16.55
C ALA A 64 3.03 -11.21 -15.71
N ASP A 65 3.57 -12.28 -16.30
CA ASP A 65 4.48 -13.20 -15.61
C ASP A 65 5.76 -12.49 -15.14
N ARG A 66 6.29 -11.59 -15.97
CA ARG A 66 7.44 -10.74 -15.59
C ARG A 66 7.11 -9.87 -14.39
N ALA A 67 5.98 -9.17 -14.41
CA ALA A 67 5.56 -8.32 -13.30
C ALA A 67 5.41 -9.13 -11.99
N VAL A 68 4.85 -10.35 -12.07
CA VAL A 68 4.75 -11.25 -10.91
C VAL A 68 6.13 -11.69 -10.42
N CYS A 69 7.06 -11.99 -11.33
CA CYS A 69 8.44 -12.34 -10.98
C CYS A 69 9.15 -11.19 -10.26
N GLU A 70 9.08 -9.98 -10.81
CA GLU A 70 9.69 -8.77 -10.24
C GLU A 70 9.07 -8.43 -8.87
N ALA A 71 7.75 -8.53 -8.73
CA ALA A 71 7.06 -8.33 -7.47
C ALA A 71 7.50 -9.34 -6.40
N LYS A 72 7.69 -10.61 -6.77
CA LYS A 72 8.23 -11.63 -5.85
C LYS A 72 9.67 -11.30 -5.45
N ALA A 73 10.53 -10.92 -6.40
CA ALA A 73 11.91 -10.55 -6.11
C ALA A 73 11.97 -9.35 -5.13
N GLY A 74 11.16 -8.31 -5.37
CA GLY A 74 11.05 -7.17 -4.47
C GLY A 74 10.49 -7.53 -3.10
N TYR A 75 9.52 -8.45 -3.04
CA TYR A 75 8.96 -8.92 -1.77
C TYR A 75 9.99 -9.71 -0.94
N GLU A 76 10.70 -10.66 -1.56
CA GLU A 76 11.75 -11.45 -0.90
C GLU A 76 12.88 -10.54 -0.39
N ALA A 77 13.28 -9.54 -1.19
CA ALA A 77 14.23 -8.51 -0.79
C ALA A 77 13.78 -7.69 0.43
N ALA A 78 12.48 -7.38 0.52
CA ALA A 78 11.92 -6.55 1.58
C ALA A 78 11.61 -7.33 2.88
N LYS A 79 11.43 -8.65 2.82
CA LYS A 79 11.16 -9.51 3.99
C LYS A 79 12.03 -9.22 5.22
N PRO A 80 13.38 -9.15 5.13
CA PRO A 80 14.22 -8.92 6.31
C PRO A 80 13.94 -7.56 6.95
N TRP A 81 13.75 -6.51 6.15
CA TRP A 81 13.41 -5.18 6.63
C TRP A 81 12.03 -5.16 7.30
N VAL A 82 11.02 -5.80 6.70
CA VAL A 82 9.67 -5.92 7.28
C VAL A 82 9.73 -6.65 8.63
N ALA A 83 10.48 -7.74 8.71
CA ALA A 83 10.67 -8.49 9.94
C ALA A 83 11.36 -7.63 11.02
N GLU A 84 12.31 -6.78 10.63
CA GLU A 84 12.97 -5.83 11.54
C GLU A 84 12.01 -4.75 12.05
N GLN A 85 11.21 -4.15 11.17
CA GLN A 85 10.19 -3.18 11.57
C GLN A 85 9.16 -3.78 12.54
N PHE A 86 8.73 -5.02 12.29
CA PHE A 86 7.80 -5.70 13.17
C PHE A 86 8.39 -5.96 14.57
N ARG A 87 9.65 -6.41 14.65
CA ARG A 87 10.36 -6.56 15.93
C ARG A 87 10.52 -5.23 16.66
N ASN A 88 10.84 -4.16 15.95
CA ASN A 88 11.01 -2.84 16.54
C ASN A 88 9.69 -2.30 17.10
N MET A 89 8.59 -2.51 16.36
CA MET A 89 7.23 -2.18 16.80
C MET A 89 6.84 -2.95 18.06
N GLN A 90 7.09 -4.26 18.13
CA GLN A 90 6.83 -5.07 19.33
C GLN A 90 7.57 -4.52 20.55
N ARG A 91 8.88 -4.25 20.41
CA ARG A 91 9.70 -3.69 21.49
C ARG A 91 9.19 -2.33 21.99
N PHE A 92 8.69 -1.50 21.08
CA PHE A 92 8.08 -0.22 21.43
C PHE A 92 6.80 -0.43 22.28
N PHE A 93 5.92 -1.33 21.85
CA PHE A 93 4.69 -1.64 22.60
C PHE A 93 4.97 -2.30 23.94
N GLU A 94 5.95 -3.21 24.03
CA GLU A 94 6.38 -3.80 25.30
C GLU A 94 6.87 -2.73 26.27
N GLY A 95 7.74 -1.81 25.83
CA GLY A 95 8.22 -0.71 26.65
C GLY A 95 7.14 0.30 27.06
N PHE A 96 6.08 0.44 26.25
CA PHE A 96 4.89 1.21 26.62
C PHE A 96 4.04 0.48 27.68
N SER A 97 3.88 -0.83 27.54
CA SER A 97 3.07 -1.66 28.45
C SER A 97 3.72 -1.83 29.82
N GLU A 98 5.06 -1.92 29.90
CA GLU A 98 5.80 -2.00 31.16
C GLU A 98 5.80 -0.68 31.95
N LYS A 99 5.59 0.47 31.29
CA LYS A 99 5.48 1.80 31.93
C LYS A 99 4.05 2.36 32.03
N GLY A 100 3.06 1.65 31.49
CA GLY A 100 1.67 2.11 31.35
C GLY A 100 0.68 1.67 32.44
N GLY A 101 1.14 1.09 33.55
CA GLY A 101 0.27 0.59 34.63
C GLY A 101 -0.28 1.64 35.61
N GLN A 102 0.03 2.93 35.45
CA GLN A 102 -0.54 4.01 36.26
C GLN A 102 -0.90 5.20 35.36
N GLY A 103 -2.01 5.07 34.62
CA GLY A 103 -2.74 6.25 34.19
C GLY A 103 -3.41 6.92 35.41
N PRO A 104 -3.65 8.24 35.40
CA PRO A 104 -4.52 8.86 36.40
C PRO A 104 -5.84 8.09 36.41
N GLN A 105 -6.28 7.71 37.61
CA GLN A 105 -7.50 6.94 37.81
C GLN A 105 -8.65 7.66 37.08
N SER A 106 -9.30 6.99 36.13
CA SER A 106 -10.55 7.52 35.56
C SER A 106 -11.52 7.77 36.72
N PRO A 107 -12.13 8.96 36.81
CA PRO A 107 -13.13 9.22 37.84
C PRO A 107 -14.22 8.15 37.76
N SER A 108 -14.52 7.55 38.91
CA SER A 108 -15.55 6.52 39.04
C SER A 108 -16.92 7.14 38.74
N PRO A 109 -17.81 6.45 38.00
CA PRO A 109 -19.18 6.90 37.81
C PRO A 109 -19.85 7.10 39.18
N GLY A 110 -20.06 8.35 39.55
CA GLY A 110 -20.39 8.77 40.92
C GLY A 110 -19.95 10.20 41.25
N ASP A 111 -19.12 10.83 40.41
CA ASP A 111 -18.82 12.26 40.54
C ASP A 111 -20.06 13.13 40.29
N PRO A 112 -20.33 14.14 41.15
CA PRO A 112 -21.51 15.01 41.04
C PRO A 112 -21.52 15.91 39.79
N ASP A 113 -20.43 15.95 39.02
CA ASP A 113 -20.29 16.73 37.78
C ASP A 113 -20.47 15.89 36.49
N PHE A 114 -20.85 14.61 36.58
CA PHE A 114 -21.19 13.85 35.38
C PHE A 114 -22.54 14.33 34.82
N THR A 115 -22.49 15.18 33.79
CA THR A 115 -23.64 15.44 32.92
C THR A 115 -23.55 14.43 31.76
N PRO A 116 -24.50 13.48 31.63
CA PRO A 116 -24.55 12.61 30.46
C PRO A 116 -24.61 13.46 29.20
N LEU A 117 -23.68 13.24 28.27
CA LEU A 117 -23.79 13.81 26.93
C LEU A 117 -25.08 13.27 26.30
N PRO A 118 -25.87 14.11 25.60
CA PRO A 118 -27.05 13.65 24.90
C PRO A 118 -26.65 12.56 23.91
N GLU A 119 -27.41 11.46 23.91
CA GLU A 119 -27.23 10.34 22.99
C GLU A 119 -27.20 10.86 21.54
N PRO A 120 -26.23 10.42 20.72
CA PRO A 120 -26.22 10.80 19.31
C PRO A 120 -27.49 10.25 18.65
N GLU A 121 -28.24 11.15 18.01
CA GLU A 121 -29.41 10.78 17.21
C GLU A 121 -28.99 9.76 16.14
N PRO A 122 -29.84 8.76 15.83
CA PRO A 122 -29.49 7.71 14.88
C PRO A 122 -29.18 8.34 13.52
N GLU A 123 -27.95 8.14 13.07
CA GLU A 123 -27.51 8.48 11.72
C GLU A 123 -28.45 7.79 10.73
N ARG A 124 -29.22 8.61 10.02
CA ARG A 124 -30.10 8.17 8.95
C ARG A 124 -29.24 7.51 7.88
N GLU A 125 -29.27 6.19 7.80
CA GLU A 125 -28.62 5.42 6.74
C GLU A 125 -29.06 5.97 5.37
N ALA A 126 -28.09 6.43 4.58
CA ALA A 126 -28.32 6.75 3.18
C ALA A 126 -28.65 5.45 2.46
N GLY A 127 -29.92 5.31 2.07
CA GLY A 127 -30.39 4.16 1.31
C GLY A 127 -29.73 4.08 -0.08
N PRO A 128 -29.77 2.90 -0.72
CA PRO A 128 -29.10 2.60 -1.99
C PRO A 128 -29.60 3.39 -3.22
N ASP A 129 -30.51 4.34 -3.04
CA ASP A 129 -31.10 5.17 -4.10
C ASP A 129 -30.50 6.59 -4.15
N ASP A 130 -29.30 6.80 -3.59
CA ASP A 130 -28.58 8.07 -3.72
C ASP A 130 -28.01 8.23 -5.15
N PRO A 131 -28.54 9.16 -5.98
CA PRO A 131 -28.12 9.33 -7.36
C PRO A 131 -26.72 9.94 -7.51
N ASP A 132 -26.07 10.37 -6.42
CA ASP A 132 -24.73 10.94 -6.41
C ASP A 132 -23.64 9.95 -5.94
N ALA A 133 -23.99 8.67 -5.74
CA ALA A 133 -23.00 7.65 -5.41
C ALA A 133 -22.01 7.44 -6.58
N PRO A 134 -20.69 7.61 -6.37
CA PRO A 134 -19.70 7.42 -7.43
C PRO A 134 -19.71 5.97 -7.89
N TYR A 135 -20.06 5.77 -9.17
CA TYR A 135 -20.05 4.48 -9.86
C TYR A 135 -18.73 3.75 -9.61
N LYS A 136 -18.79 2.55 -9.01
CA LYS A 136 -17.66 1.63 -8.88
C LYS A 136 -17.64 0.72 -10.11
N ASP A 137 -16.89 1.08 -11.13
CA ASP A 137 -16.50 0.17 -12.21
C ASP A 137 -15.38 -0.75 -11.72
N ILE A 138 -15.71 -1.96 -11.28
CA ILE A 138 -14.91 -3.20 -11.44
C ILE A 138 -15.88 -4.38 -11.58
#